data_AF-A0A7H4MSA5-F1
#
_entry.id   AF-A0A7H4MSA5-F1
#
_cell.length_a   1.000
_cell.length_b   1.000
_cell.length_c   1.000
_cell.angle_alpha   90.00
_cell.angle_beta   90.00
_cell.angle_gamma   90.00
#
_symmetry.space_group_name_H-M   'P 1'
#
loop_
_entity.id
_entity.type
_entity.pdbx_description
1 polymer ?
#
loop_
_entity_poly.entity_id
_entity_poly.type
_entity_poly.pdbx_seq_one_letter_code
_entity_poly.pdbx_strand_id
1 'polypeptide(L)'
;MAQLVAMLGQFEQHIESDTPLADVLPTIYNKYPVRYRDYTLRELCQEMHDLYVSFDVKSLQKEMFRKRSFPRVVMNPQDANREFIRGNVELVRLSEAEGRVAAEGALPYPPGVLCVVPGEIWGGRYCAISSRWRRESICCRASHRSCRGFTARRIRMALSGCMATC
;
A
#
# COMPACT_ATOMS: atom_id res chain seq x y z
N MET A 1 23.17 15.67 -15.29
CA MET A 1 21.86 16.38 -15.42
C MET A 1 21.28 16.30 -16.82
N ALA A 2 22.04 16.61 -17.89
CA ALA A 2 21.53 16.61 -19.27
C ALA A 2 20.86 15.28 -19.70
N GLN A 3 21.42 14.13 -19.29
CA GLN A 3 20.85 12.82 -19.63
C GLN A 3 19.47 12.57 -19.01
N LEU A 4 19.25 12.93 -17.74
CA LEU A 4 17.94 12.75 -17.09
C LEU A 4 16.86 13.58 -17.79
N VAL A 5 17.19 14.84 -18.13
CA VAL A 5 16.26 15.73 -18.84
C VAL A 5 15.94 15.19 -20.22
N ALA A 6 16.93 14.68 -20.94
CA ALA A 6 16.71 14.04 -22.24
C ALA A 6 15.78 12.81 -22.14
N MET A 7 15.95 11.96 -21.13
CA MET A 7 15.09 10.80 -20.90
C MET A 7 13.64 11.21 -20.55
N LEU A 8 13.45 12.27 -19.77
CA LEU A 8 12.13 12.81 -19.46
C LEU A 8 11.43 13.36 -20.71
N GLY A 9 12.17 14.09 -21.55
CA GLY A 9 11.64 14.58 -22.83
C GLY A 9 11.29 13.45 -23.80
N GLN A 10 12.09 12.39 -23.87
CA GLN A 10 11.76 11.19 -24.66
C GLN A 10 10.48 10.52 -24.16
N PHE A 11 10.32 10.41 -22.84
CA PHE A 11 9.10 9.84 -22.26
C PHE A 11 7.86 10.67 -22.59
N GLU A 12 7.96 12.00 -22.53
CA GLU A 12 6.88 12.91 -22.93
C GLU A 12 6.49 12.73 -24.40
N GLN A 13 7.48 12.64 -25.31
CA GLN A 13 7.24 12.35 -26.73
C GLN A 13 6.52 11.02 -26.96
N HIS A 14 6.86 9.98 -26.19
CA HIS A 14 6.17 8.69 -26.27
C HIS A 14 4.70 8.75 -25.81
N ILE A 15 4.38 9.61 -24.84
CA ILE A 15 2.99 9.86 -24.42
C ILE A 15 2.24 10.62 -25.51
N GLU A 16 2.85 11.65 -26.09
CA GLU A 16 2.24 12.47 -27.14
C GLU A 16 1.97 11.67 -28.42
N SER A 17 2.93 10.82 -28.82
CA SER A 17 2.83 9.96 -30.01
C SER A 17 2.02 8.67 -29.82
N ASP A 18 1.48 8.45 -28.62
CA ASP A 18 0.69 7.26 -28.26
C ASP A 18 1.41 5.94 -28.57
N THR A 19 2.71 5.89 -28.26
CA THR A 19 3.57 4.75 -28.58
C THR A 19 3.06 3.46 -27.90
N PRO A 20 3.11 2.29 -28.57
CA PRO A 20 2.78 1.01 -27.96
C PRO A 20 3.58 0.75 -26.68
N LEU A 21 2.91 0.21 -25.66
CA LEU A 21 3.53 -0.06 -24.36
C LEU A 21 4.69 -1.08 -24.46
N ALA A 22 4.60 -2.00 -25.43
CA ALA A 22 5.65 -3.00 -25.69
C ALA A 22 7.00 -2.35 -26.04
N ASP A 23 6.98 -1.19 -26.72
CA ASP A 23 8.19 -0.48 -27.16
C ASP A 23 8.79 0.35 -26.02
N VAL A 24 7.95 0.99 -25.21
CA VAL A 24 8.40 1.88 -24.13
C VAL A 24 8.76 1.13 -22.85
N LEU A 25 7.96 0.12 -22.47
CA LEU A 25 8.11 -0.64 -21.22
C LEU A 25 8.13 -2.17 -21.49
N PRO A 26 9.12 -2.68 -22.24
CA PRO A 26 9.16 -4.08 -22.67
C PRO A 26 9.21 -5.07 -21.50
N THR A 27 9.88 -4.72 -20.40
CA THR A 27 9.97 -5.57 -19.21
C THR A 27 8.61 -5.85 -18.57
N ILE A 28 7.73 -4.84 -18.52
CA ILE A 28 6.38 -4.99 -17.94
C ILE A 28 5.47 -5.74 -18.91
N TYR A 29 5.55 -5.41 -20.20
CA TYR A 29 4.82 -6.11 -21.25
C TYR A 29 5.15 -7.61 -21.25
N ASN A 30 6.43 -7.97 -21.26
CA ASN A 30 6.89 -9.37 -21.27
C ASN A 30 6.48 -10.15 -20.02
N LYS A 31 6.31 -9.47 -18.88
CA LYS A 31 5.83 -10.09 -17.65
C LYS A 31 4.33 -10.40 -17.69
N TYR A 32 3.53 -9.58 -18.39
CA TYR A 32 2.08 -9.74 -18.48
C TYR A 32 1.55 -9.50 -19.90
N PRO A 33 1.98 -10.29 -20.90
CA PRO A 33 1.72 -9.99 -22.31
C PRO A 33 0.24 -10.06 -22.66
N VAL A 34 -0.53 -10.95 -22.01
CA VAL A 34 -1.99 -11.07 -22.23
C VAL A 34 -2.74 -9.84 -21.71
N ARG A 35 -2.30 -9.25 -20.59
CA ARG A 35 -2.99 -8.13 -19.94
C ARG A 35 -2.74 -6.81 -20.67
N TYR A 36 -1.55 -6.67 -21.23
CA TYR A 36 -1.07 -5.44 -21.86
C TYR A 36 -0.94 -5.58 -23.39
N ARG A 37 -1.61 -6.57 -23.98
CA ARG A 37 -1.66 -6.75 -25.42
C ARG A 37 -2.32 -5.53 -26.04
N ASP A 38 -1.69 -4.99 -27.08
CA ASP A 38 -2.19 -3.84 -27.86
C ASP A 38 -2.40 -2.55 -27.04
N TYR A 39 -1.86 -2.49 -25.81
CA TYR A 39 -1.91 -1.29 -24.97
C TYR A 39 -0.98 -0.21 -25.49
N THR A 40 -1.43 1.04 -25.41
CA THR A 40 -0.55 2.20 -25.58
C THR A 40 -0.05 2.72 -24.23
N LEU A 41 1.01 3.53 -24.26
CA LEU A 41 1.52 4.19 -23.06
C LEU A 41 0.45 5.12 -22.43
N ARG A 42 -0.31 5.84 -23.26
CA ARG A 42 -1.34 6.78 -22.81
C ARG A 42 -2.47 6.07 -22.09
N GLU A 43 -2.94 4.94 -22.63
CA GLU A 43 -3.98 4.12 -22.01
C GLU A 43 -3.55 3.64 -20.62
N LEU A 44 -2.31 3.17 -20.48
CA LEU A 44 -1.78 2.76 -19.18
C LEU A 44 -1.73 3.93 -18.19
N CYS A 45 -1.23 5.09 -18.63
CA CYS A 45 -1.16 6.29 -17.80
C CYS A 45 -2.56 6.75 -17.35
N GLN A 46 -3.54 6.74 -18.26
CA GLN A 46 -4.92 7.12 -17.94
C GLN A 46 -5.59 6.12 -17.02
N GLU A 47 -5.44 4.80 -17.27
CA GLU A 47 -5.98 3.76 -16.41
C GLU A 47 -5.45 3.89 -14.98
N MET A 48 -4.14 4.12 -14.83
CA MET A 48 -3.54 4.37 -13.53
C MET A 48 -4.15 5.63 -12.89
N HIS A 49 -4.24 6.74 -13.62
CA HIS A 49 -4.79 7.99 -13.11
C HIS A 49 -6.25 7.84 -12.64
N ASP A 50 -7.11 7.27 -13.47
CA ASP A 50 -8.53 7.06 -13.17
C ASP A 50 -8.71 6.17 -11.95
N LEU A 51 -7.83 5.18 -11.78
CA LEU A 51 -7.84 4.34 -10.61
C LEU A 51 -7.51 5.14 -9.33
N TYR A 52 -6.49 6.01 -9.33
CA TYR A 52 -6.19 6.90 -8.19
C TYR A 52 -7.35 7.84 -7.86
N VAL A 53 -7.99 8.40 -8.89
CA VAL A 53 -9.14 9.32 -8.75
C VAL A 53 -10.35 8.58 -8.21
N SER A 54 -10.73 7.45 -8.81
CA SER A 54 -11.86 6.62 -8.37
C SER A 54 -11.68 6.13 -6.92
N PHE A 55 -10.44 5.98 -6.48
CA PHE A 55 -10.11 5.58 -5.13
C PHE A 55 -9.93 6.72 -4.12
N ASP A 56 -10.07 7.98 -4.55
CA ASP A 56 -9.90 9.18 -3.72
C ASP A 56 -8.68 9.06 -2.78
N VAL A 57 -7.58 8.53 -3.35
CA VAL A 57 -6.39 8.14 -2.59
C VAL A 57 -5.80 9.34 -1.87
N LYS A 58 -5.87 10.52 -2.49
CA LYS A 58 -5.40 11.80 -1.94
C LYS A 58 -6.13 12.17 -0.64
N SER A 59 -7.47 12.12 -0.64
CA SER A 59 -8.24 12.50 0.54
C SER A 59 -8.06 11.47 1.64
N LEU A 60 -8.05 10.19 1.28
CA LEU A 60 -7.77 9.10 2.20
C LEU A 60 -6.39 9.23 2.86
N GLN A 61 -5.34 9.50 2.10
CA GLN A 61 -4.01 9.76 2.65
C GLN A 61 -3.99 10.95 3.60
N LYS A 62 -4.64 12.05 3.24
CA LYS A 62 -4.74 13.22 4.12
C LYS A 62 -5.45 12.89 5.43
N GLU A 63 -6.54 12.12 5.36
CA GLU A 63 -7.31 11.75 6.55
C GLU A 63 -6.57 10.81 7.50
N MET A 64 -5.67 9.94 7.02
CA MET A 64 -4.85 9.08 7.88
C MET A 64 -3.98 9.86 8.86
N PHE A 65 -3.46 11.01 8.44
CA PHE A 65 -2.54 11.82 9.24
C PHE A 65 -3.22 12.95 10.02
N ARG A 66 -4.56 12.99 10.05
CA ARG A 66 -5.27 13.93 10.92
C ARG A 66 -5.39 13.35 12.31
N LYS A 67 -5.13 14.19 13.33
CA LYS A 67 -5.22 13.83 14.76
C LYS A 67 -6.52 13.10 15.15
N ARG A 68 -7.65 13.49 14.54
CA ARG A 68 -8.97 12.88 14.77
C ARG A 68 -9.09 11.42 14.30
N SER A 69 -8.21 10.99 13.41
CA SER A 69 -8.23 9.70 12.74
C SER A 69 -7.10 8.78 13.19
N PHE A 70 -6.25 9.24 14.13
CA PHE A 70 -5.15 8.43 14.60
C PHE A 70 -5.65 7.15 15.30
N PRO A 71 -4.97 6.01 15.07
CA PRO A 71 -5.19 4.80 15.82
C PRO A 71 -5.17 5.06 17.33
N ARG A 72 -6.02 4.35 18.07
CA ARG A 72 -6.00 4.41 19.53
C ARG A 72 -4.85 3.56 20.04
N VAL A 73 -3.96 4.17 20.82
CA VAL A 73 -2.92 3.47 21.58
C VAL A 73 -3.59 2.73 22.74
N VAL A 74 -3.40 1.43 22.83
CA VAL A 74 -3.89 0.59 23.96
C VAL A 74 -2.79 -0.16 24.69
N MET A 75 -1.60 -0.20 24.10
CA MET A 75 -0.42 -0.82 24.69
C MET A 75 0.81 0.01 24.34
N ASN A 76 1.76 0.09 25.26
CA ASN A 76 3.06 0.70 24.98
C ASN A 76 3.76 -0.10 23.86
N PRO A 77 4.35 0.53 22.84
CA PRO A 77 5.11 -0.17 21.81
C PRO A 77 6.17 -1.14 22.33
N GLN A 78 6.78 -0.85 23.50
CA GLN A 78 7.73 -1.77 24.13
C GLN A 78 7.07 -3.07 24.59
N ASP A 79 5.87 -2.98 25.17
CA ASP A 79 5.12 -4.16 25.62
C ASP A 79 4.58 -4.94 24.43
N ALA A 80 4.11 -4.26 23.38
CA ALA A 80 3.72 -4.90 22.12
C ALA A 80 4.89 -5.68 21.51
N ASN A 81 6.11 -5.13 21.56
CA ASN A 81 7.30 -5.81 21.10
C ASN A 81 7.70 -7.01 21.99
N ARG A 82 7.49 -6.92 23.32
CA ARG A 82 7.71 -8.06 24.22
C ARG A 82 6.77 -9.22 23.88
N GLU A 83 5.50 -8.93 23.64
CA GLU A 83 4.50 -9.93 23.23
C GLU A 83 4.82 -10.53 21.85
N PHE A 84 5.32 -9.70 20.93
CA PHE A 84 5.83 -10.15 19.65
C PHE A 84 7.00 -11.14 19.78
N ILE A 85 8.01 -10.81 20.60
CA ILE A 85 9.17 -11.68 20.85
C ILE A 85 8.77 -12.99 21.53
N ARG A 86 7.78 -12.95 22.44
CA ARG A 86 7.22 -14.14 23.11
C ARG A 86 6.43 -15.05 22.16
N GLY A 87 6.14 -14.60 20.95
CA GLY A 87 5.32 -15.33 19.98
C GLY A 87 3.82 -15.25 20.25
N ASN A 88 3.37 -14.31 21.09
CA ASN A 88 1.96 -14.10 21.43
C ASN A 88 1.22 -13.31 20.33
N VAL A 89 1.40 -13.75 19.09
CA VAL A 89 0.90 -13.07 17.89
C VAL A 89 0.26 -14.07 16.93
N GLU A 90 -0.72 -13.59 16.17
CA GLU A 90 -1.36 -14.36 15.11
C GLU A 90 -1.37 -13.62 13.78
N LEU A 91 -1.32 -14.38 12.69
CA LEU A 91 -1.36 -13.84 11.33
C LEU A 91 -2.80 -13.74 10.85
N VAL A 92 -3.30 -12.52 10.73
CA VAL A 92 -4.68 -12.27 10.34
C VAL A 92 -4.78 -11.51 9.02
N ARG A 93 -5.87 -11.80 8.29
CA ARG A 93 -6.13 -11.16 7.01
C ARG A 93 -6.42 -9.69 7.26
N LEU A 94 -6.01 -8.85 6.32
CA LEU A 94 -6.28 -7.41 6.40
C LEU A 94 -7.78 -7.07 6.54
N SER A 95 -8.68 -7.87 5.98
CA SER A 95 -10.13 -7.70 6.12
C SER A 95 -10.65 -7.91 7.55
N GLU A 96 -9.87 -8.61 8.39
CA GLU A 96 -10.19 -8.97 9.78
C GLU A 96 -9.27 -8.23 10.76
N ALA A 97 -8.48 -7.27 10.26
CA ALA A 97 -7.53 -6.51 11.04
C ALA A 97 -8.19 -5.42 11.90
N GLU A 98 -9.35 -4.92 11.48
CA GLU A 98 -10.02 -3.80 12.16
C GLU A 98 -10.34 -4.14 13.62
N GLY A 99 -10.06 -3.21 14.53
CA GLY A 99 -10.30 -3.38 15.97
C GLY A 99 -9.24 -4.20 16.71
N ARG A 100 -8.20 -4.66 16.01
CA ARG A 100 -7.13 -5.51 16.60
C ARG A 100 -5.87 -4.73 16.91
N VAL A 101 -5.09 -5.21 17.88
CA VAL A 101 -3.84 -4.58 18.29
C VAL A 101 -2.70 -5.00 17.37
N ALA A 102 -2.02 -4.02 16.79
CA ALA A 102 -0.86 -4.23 15.95
C ALA A 102 0.31 -4.77 16.77
N ALA A 103 0.87 -5.91 16.35
CA ALA A 103 2.13 -6.39 16.91
C ALA A 103 3.35 -5.84 16.13
N GLU A 104 3.15 -5.51 14.85
CA GLU A 104 4.16 -4.91 13.98
C GLU A 104 3.70 -3.56 13.44
N GLY A 105 4.65 -2.70 13.10
CA GLY A 105 4.37 -1.42 12.47
C GLY A 105 3.94 -1.58 11.01
N ALA A 106 2.89 -0.87 10.61
CA ALA A 106 2.37 -0.90 9.25
C ALA A 106 2.89 0.29 8.45
N LEU A 107 3.71 0.01 7.43
CA LEU A 107 4.42 1.03 6.66
C LEU A 107 4.08 0.93 5.17
N PRO A 108 3.07 1.69 4.70
CA PRO A 108 2.68 1.72 3.29
C PRO A 108 3.53 2.72 2.48
N TYR A 109 3.80 2.38 1.20
CA TYR A 109 4.39 3.29 0.24
C TYR A 109 3.46 3.61 -0.93
N PRO A 110 3.18 4.91 -1.19
CA PRO A 110 3.40 6.10 -0.35
C PRO A 110 2.46 6.17 0.87
N PRO A 111 2.78 6.94 1.94
CA PRO A 111 3.84 7.96 2.04
C PRO A 111 5.21 7.46 2.52
N GLY A 112 5.34 6.22 2.96
CA GLY A 112 6.61 5.68 3.47
C GLY A 112 6.92 5.99 4.92
N VAL A 113 5.91 6.37 5.70
CA VAL A 113 5.96 6.52 7.16
C VAL A 113 5.02 5.51 7.83
N LEU A 114 5.25 5.21 9.10
CA LEU A 114 4.37 4.33 9.86
C LEU A 114 2.99 4.98 9.99
N CYS A 115 1.96 4.23 9.58
CA CYS A 115 0.57 4.64 9.75
C CYS A 115 -0.10 3.97 10.96
N VAL A 116 0.46 2.83 11.40
CA VAL A 116 0.09 2.13 12.63
C VAL A 116 1.39 1.69 13.29
N VAL A 117 1.51 1.95 14.58
CA VAL A 117 2.65 1.59 15.44
C VAL A 117 2.27 0.38 16.31
N PRO A 118 3.23 -0.49 16.70
CA PRO A 118 2.93 -1.57 17.63
C PRO A 118 2.24 -1.06 18.90
N GLY A 119 1.19 -1.76 19.33
CA GLY A 119 0.36 -1.39 20.48
C GLY A 119 -0.81 -0.46 20.16
N GLU A 120 -0.94 -0.02 18.91
CA GLU A 120 -2.13 0.68 18.43
C GLU A 120 -3.20 -0.28 17.89
N ILE A 121 -4.46 0.11 18.00
CA ILE A 121 -5.58 -0.59 17.36
C ILE A 121 -5.65 -0.19 15.89
N TRP A 122 -5.73 -1.18 15.00
CA TRP A 122 -6.04 -0.99 13.59
C TRP A 122 -7.41 -0.31 13.42
N GLY A 123 -7.38 0.98 13.10
CA GLY A 123 -8.59 1.78 12.91
C GLY A 123 -9.25 1.56 11.54
N GLY A 124 -10.58 1.68 11.49
CA GLY A 124 -11.38 1.43 10.28
C GLY A 124 -10.96 2.24 9.06
N ARG A 125 -10.47 3.49 9.24
CA ARG A 125 -9.99 4.32 8.12
C ARG A 125 -8.68 3.79 7.52
N TYR A 126 -7.79 3.24 8.34
CA TYR A 126 -6.55 2.62 7.86
C TYR A 126 -6.82 1.28 7.18
N CYS A 127 -7.74 0.47 7.73
CA CYS A 127 -8.21 -0.76 7.10
C CYS A 127 -8.88 -0.50 5.74
N ALA A 128 -9.72 0.53 5.63
CA ALA A 128 -10.37 0.95 4.38
C ALA A 128 -9.35 1.35 3.31
N ILE A 129 -8.32 2.08 3.71
CA ILE A 129 -7.19 2.42 2.86
C ILE A 129 -6.50 1.16 2.40
N SER A 130 -5.94 0.39 3.33
CA SER A 130 -5.11 -0.78 2.98
C SER A 130 -5.87 -1.77 2.09
N SER A 131 -7.18 -1.92 2.26
CA SER A 131 -8.03 -2.73 1.37
C SER A 131 -8.27 -2.11 -0.01
N ARG A 132 -8.31 -0.78 -0.14
CA ARG A 132 -8.36 -0.05 -1.43
C ARG A 132 -7.03 -0.14 -2.19
N TRP A 133 -5.90 0.05 -1.50
CA TRP A 133 -4.55 -0.17 -2.04
C TRP A 133 -4.34 -1.61 -2.53
N ARG A 134 -5.01 -2.60 -1.92
CA ARG A 134 -5.01 -3.98 -2.41
C ARG A 134 -5.75 -4.13 -3.75
N ARG A 135 -6.91 -3.49 -3.94
CA ARG A 135 -7.67 -3.61 -5.19
C ARG A 135 -6.90 -2.99 -6.35
N GLU A 136 -6.19 -1.91 -6.10
CA GLU A 136 -5.31 -1.26 -7.07
C GLU A 136 -4.20 -2.18 -7.59
N SER A 137 -3.43 -2.80 -6.68
CA SER A 137 -2.34 -3.73 -7.06
C SER A 137 -2.83 -4.98 -7.81
N ILE A 138 -4.12 -5.31 -7.71
CA ILE A 138 -4.75 -6.41 -8.46
C ILE A 138 -5.14 -5.95 -9.88
N CYS A 139 -5.61 -4.71 -10.02
CA CYS A 139 -6.11 -4.16 -11.28
C CYS A 139 -4.95 -3.74 -12.22
N CYS A 140 -3.92 -3.09 -11.69
CA CYS A 140 -2.74 -2.65 -12.43
C CYS A 140 -1.48 -3.39 -11.95
N ARG A 141 -1.11 -4.48 -12.66
CA ARG A 141 0.05 -5.32 -12.30
C ARG A 141 1.40 -4.66 -12.58
N ALA A 142 1.40 -3.55 -13.31
CA ALA A 142 2.56 -2.68 -13.54
C ALA A 142 3.03 -1.96 -12.27
N SER A 143 2.16 -1.76 -11.27
CA SER A 143 2.51 -1.11 -10.00
C SER A 143 2.43 -2.09 -8.83
N HIS A 144 3.56 -2.71 -8.47
CA HIS A 144 3.67 -3.42 -7.20
C HIS A 144 3.96 -2.41 -6.09
N ARG A 145 2.94 -2.03 -5.34
CA ARG A 145 3.17 -1.23 -4.13
C ARG A 145 3.73 -2.10 -3.01
N SER A 146 4.83 -1.63 -2.44
CA SER A 146 5.46 -2.26 -1.28
C SER A 146 4.77 -1.77 0.00
N CYS A 147 4.34 -2.70 0.85
CA CYS A 147 3.93 -2.42 2.22
C CYS A 147 4.80 -3.29 3.14
N ARG A 148 5.66 -2.65 3.94
CA ARG A 148 6.45 -3.36 4.96
C ARG A 148 5.57 -3.62 6.19
N GLY A 149 5.75 -4.78 6.83
CA GLY A 149 4.86 -5.28 7.91
C GLY A 149 3.68 -6.14 7.40
N PHE A 150 3.64 -6.45 6.11
CA PHE A 150 2.64 -7.34 5.50
C PHE A 150 3.33 -8.59 4.94
N THR A 151 3.12 -9.75 5.56
CA THR A 151 3.58 -11.02 4.98
C THR A 151 2.44 -11.65 4.18
N ALA A 152 2.59 -11.76 2.86
CA ALA A 152 1.65 -12.49 1.99
C ALA A 152 0.17 -12.17 2.27
N ARG A 153 -0.18 -10.86 2.35
CA ARG A 153 -1.55 -10.37 2.57
C ARG A 153 -2.12 -10.57 3.98
N ARG A 154 -1.31 -11.06 4.93
CA ARG A 154 -1.60 -11.17 6.35
C ARG A 154 -0.70 -10.24 7.16
N ILE A 155 -1.17 -9.86 8.34
CA ILE A 155 -0.48 -8.98 9.29
C ILE A 155 -0.39 -9.72 10.62
N ARG A 156 0.72 -9.55 11.35
CA ARG A 156 0.87 -10.06 12.70
C ARG A 156 0.15 -9.15 13.70
N MET A 157 -0.78 -9.73 14.43
CA MET A 157 -1.61 -9.06 15.44
C MET A 157 -1.36 -9.69 16.80
N ALA A 158 -1.51 -8.92 17.88
CA ALA A 158 -1.46 -9.49 19.22
C ALA A 158 -2.67 -10.43 19.46
N LEU A 159 -2.46 -11.52 20.20
CA LEU A 159 -3.53 -12.44 20.57
C LEU A 159 -4.59 -11.70 21.41
N SER A 160 -5.88 -11.94 21.10
CA SER A 160 -7.02 -11.25 21.72
C SER A 160 -7.11 -11.42 23.24
N GLY A 161 -6.38 -12.38 23.82
CA GLY A 161 -6.35 -12.67 25.26
C GLY A 161 -5.23 -11.99 26.08
N CYS A 162 -4.26 -11.32 25.45
CA CYS A 162 -3.17 -10.63 26.17
C CYS A 162 -3.53 -9.21 26.66
N MET A 163 -4.77 -8.75 26.45
CA MET A 163 -5.20 -7.38 26.78
C MET A 163 -5.54 -7.13 28.27
N ALA A 164 -5.28 -8.08 29.18
CA ALA A 164 -5.80 -8.03 30.55
C ALA A 164 -4.81 -7.64 31.67
N THR A 165 -3.58 -7.23 31.37
CA THR A 165 -2.64 -6.79 32.41
C THR A 165 -1.86 -5.55 31.99
N CYS A 166 -2.42 -4.39 32.28
CA CYS A 166 -1.75 -3.15 32.70
C CYS A 166 -2.80 -2.12 33.09
#